data_AF-A0A1D2MIK9-F1
#
_entry.id   AF-A0A1D2MIK9-F1
#
_cell.length_a   1.000
_cell.length_b   1.000
_cell.length_c   1.000
_cell.angle_alpha   90.00
_cell.angle_beta   90.00
_cell.angle_gamma   90.00
#
_symmetry.space_group_name_H-M   'P 1'
#
loop_
_entity.id
_entity.type
_entity.pdbx_description
1 polymer ?
#
loop_
_entity_poly.entity_id
_entity_poly.type
_entity_poly.pdbx_seq_one_letter_code
_entity_poly.pdbx_strand_id
1 'polypeptide(L)'
;AEEIIVTTTSGAELNLDELVKKGFYRPIVVERMDGLGLRVPPNTFSVRDIEKYVESDRLVDVIDVELQTELQMSFGEFANYFTDADRKKLLNLISLEVSNTKLGGLVEAPYVARKLDFLNNYWPESAQIPDGPIQKPAVAKYCLISAKDSYTDFHIDFGGTSVWYHILWNIKIEAFTYLIDNHRS
;
A
#
# COMPACT_ATOMS: atom_id res chain seq x y z
N ALA A 1 27.39 -8.17 15.52
CA ALA A 1 27.15 -7.51 14.22
C ALA A 1 25.66 -7.40 14.06
N GLU A 2 25.12 -6.21 13.84
CA GLU A 2 23.70 -6.06 13.52
C GLU A 2 23.45 -6.79 12.20
N GLU A 3 22.61 -7.82 12.24
CA GLU A 3 22.20 -8.53 11.04
C GLU A 3 21.35 -7.55 10.22
N ILE A 4 21.80 -7.18 9.02
CA ILE A 4 21.01 -6.30 8.16
C ILE A 4 19.82 -7.12 7.65
N ILE A 5 18.65 -6.84 8.22
CA ILE A 5 17.39 -7.56 8.00
C ILE A 5 16.77 -7.26 6.62
N VAL A 6 17.27 -6.24 5.92
CA VAL A 6 16.73 -5.71 4.67
C VAL A 6 17.76 -5.81 3.55
N THR A 7 17.34 -6.18 2.35
CA THR A 7 18.18 -6.18 1.15
C THR A 7 18.01 -4.86 0.41
N THR A 8 19.11 -4.19 0.05
CA THR A 8 19.04 -2.98 -0.81
C THR A 8 19.47 -3.31 -2.23
N THR A 9 18.75 -2.81 -3.23
CA THR A 9 19.07 -3.02 -4.66
C THR A 9 18.58 -1.85 -5.51
N SER A 10 19.03 -1.75 -6.76
CA SER A 10 18.51 -0.77 -7.72
C SER A 10 17.22 -1.26 -8.39
N GLY A 11 16.42 -0.34 -8.91
CA GLY A 11 15.18 -0.71 -9.62
C GLY A 11 15.42 -1.54 -10.88
N ALA A 12 16.57 -1.36 -11.55
CA ALA A 12 16.94 -2.15 -12.72
C ALA A 12 17.36 -3.60 -12.37
N GLU A 13 17.93 -3.81 -11.19
CA GLU A 13 18.33 -5.12 -10.70
C GLU A 13 17.17 -5.92 -10.11
N LEU A 14 16.12 -5.25 -9.63
CA LEU A 14 14.91 -5.90 -9.13
C LEU A 14 14.05 -6.40 -10.29
N ASN A 15 14.34 -7.63 -10.73
CA ASN A 15 13.60 -8.33 -11.78
C ASN A 15 13.18 -9.75 -11.37
N LEU A 16 12.33 -10.38 -12.17
CA LEU A 16 11.77 -11.71 -11.87
C LEU A 16 12.85 -12.79 -11.76
N ASP A 17 13.84 -12.79 -12.66
CA ASP A 17 14.90 -13.80 -12.66
C ASP A 17 15.71 -13.73 -11.36
N GLU A 18 16.01 -12.52 -10.89
CA GLU A 18 16.71 -12.32 -9.62
C GLU A 18 15.86 -12.75 -8.42
N LEU A 19 14.56 -12.45 -8.40
CA LEU A 19 13.66 -12.90 -7.34
C LEU A 19 13.50 -14.41 -7.31
N VAL A 20 13.44 -15.08 -8.46
CA VAL A 20 13.36 -16.55 -8.54
C VAL A 20 14.67 -17.19 -8.07
N LYS A 21 15.83 -16.65 -8.48
CA LYS A 21 17.15 -17.19 -8.10
C LYS A 21 17.45 -16.97 -6.62
N LYS A 22 17.21 -15.77 -6.11
CA LYS A 22 17.58 -15.37 -4.76
C LYS A 22 16.51 -15.66 -3.74
N GLY A 23 15.25 -15.87 -4.16
CA GLY A 23 14.08 -15.94 -3.31
C GLY A 23 13.62 -14.55 -2.82
N PHE A 24 12.39 -14.49 -2.30
CA PHE A 24 11.81 -13.27 -1.73
C PHE A 24 11.39 -13.50 -0.27
N TYR A 25 12.39 -13.59 0.62
CA TYR A 25 12.22 -13.89 2.05
C TYR A 25 12.69 -12.75 2.97
N ARG A 26 13.13 -11.62 2.41
CA ARG A 26 13.50 -10.40 3.13
C ARG A 26 12.91 -9.19 2.40
N PRO A 27 12.50 -8.12 3.10
CA PRO A 27 12.17 -6.84 2.51
C PRO A 27 13.30 -6.36 1.62
N ILE A 28 12.89 -5.77 0.51
CA ILE A 28 13.79 -5.18 -0.47
C ILE A 28 13.53 -3.68 -0.46
N VAL A 29 14.59 -2.89 -0.20
CA VAL A 29 14.55 -1.44 -0.31
C VAL A 29 15.19 -1.03 -1.63
N VAL A 30 14.48 -0.18 -2.35
CA VAL A 30 14.96 0.43 -3.60
C VAL A 30 14.88 1.95 -3.43
N GLU A 31 16.04 2.59 -3.32
CA GLU A 31 16.13 4.02 -2.99
C GLU A 31 15.65 4.93 -4.14
N ARG A 32 15.79 4.46 -5.39
CA ARG A 32 15.44 5.21 -6.59
C ARG A 32 14.44 4.45 -7.44
N MET A 33 13.38 5.12 -7.87
CA MET A 33 12.33 4.52 -8.69
C MET A 33 12.79 4.10 -10.10
N ASP A 34 13.94 4.63 -10.55
CA ASP A 34 14.53 4.34 -11.86
C ASP A 34 14.65 2.82 -12.08
N GLY A 35 14.05 2.32 -13.16
CA GLY A 35 14.07 0.89 -13.52
C GLY A 35 12.95 0.03 -12.93
N LEU A 36 12.19 0.51 -11.94
CA LEU A 36 11.10 -0.27 -11.32
C LEU A 36 9.86 -0.44 -12.21
N GLY A 37 9.70 0.41 -13.22
CA GLY A 37 8.43 0.54 -13.96
C GLY A 37 7.27 0.99 -13.07
N LEU A 38 7.58 1.66 -11.97
CA LEU A 38 6.65 2.33 -11.05
C LEU A 38 6.29 3.70 -11.63
N ARG A 39 5.00 4.03 -11.67
CA ARG A 39 4.51 5.38 -11.97
C ARG A 39 3.65 5.86 -10.82
N VAL A 40 3.90 7.07 -10.35
CA VAL A 40 3.15 7.75 -9.29
C VAL A 40 2.96 9.22 -9.65
N PRO A 41 2.02 9.94 -9.04
CA PRO A 41 1.92 11.40 -9.14
C PRO A 41 3.23 12.11 -8.75
N PRO A 42 3.42 13.38 -9.12
CA PRO A 42 4.59 14.15 -8.69
C PRO A 42 4.62 14.36 -7.17
N ASN A 43 5.80 14.65 -6.61
CA ASN A 43 5.96 14.91 -5.17
C ASN A 43 5.20 16.15 -4.65
N THR A 44 4.70 17.00 -5.54
CA THR A 44 3.83 18.15 -5.22
C THR A 44 2.35 17.76 -5.06
N PHE A 45 1.99 16.49 -5.32
CA PHE A 45 0.61 16.02 -5.27
C PHE A 45 0.09 16.03 -3.82
N SER A 46 -0.96 16.80 -3.59
CA SER A 46 -1.49 17.07 -2.25
C SER A 46 -2.70 16.21 -1.90
N VAL A 47 -3.09 16.21 -0.61
CA VAL A 47 -4.35 15.59 -0.17
C VAL A 47 -5.57 16.22 -0.86
N ARG A 48 -5.51 17.51 -1.20
CA ARG A 48 -6.55 18.20 -1.97
C ARG A 48 -6.59 17.79 -3.44
N ASP A 49 -5.47 17.35 -3.98
CA ASP A 49 -5.47 16.75 -5.32
C ASP A 49 -6.10 15.36 -5.25
N ILE A 50 -5.72 14.53 -4.26
CA ILE A 50 -6.35 13.22 -4.03
C ILE A 50 -7.88 13.35 -3.96
N GLU A 51 -8.40 14.31 -3.19
CA GLU A 51 -9.85 14.61 -3.07
C GLU A 51 -10.55 14.75 -4.43
N LYS A 52 -9.93 15.43 -5.40
CA LYS A 52 -10.48 15.61 -6.74
C LYS A 52 -10.57 14.30 -7.54
N TYR A 53 -9.69 13.34 -7.26
CA TYR A 53 -9.62 12.06 -7.98
C TYR A 53 -10.39 10.93 -7.29
N VAL A 54 -10.63 11.02 -5.97
CA VAL A 54 -11.40 10.02 -5.20
C VAL A 54 -12.82 10.44 -4.86
N GLU A 55 -13.15 11.73 -5.08
CA GLU A 55 -14.43 12.39 -4.80
C GLU A 55 -14.64 12.69 -3.31
N SER A 56 -15.07 13.92 -3.00
CA SER A 56 -15.23 14.42 -1.63
C SER A 56 -16.19 13.57 -0.80
N ASP A 57 -17.31 13.16 -1.40
CA ASP A 57 -18.40 12.45 -0.71
C ASP A 57 -18.11 10.95 -0.51
N ARG A 58 -16.99 10.44 -1.04
CA ARG A 58 -16.61 9.04 -0.88
C ARG A 58 -16.36 8.75 0.60
N LEU A 59 -17.10 7.79 1.15
CA LEU A 59 -16.87 7.30 2.50
C LEU A 59 -15.55 6.52 2.56
N VAL A 60 -14.78 6.77 3.62
CA VAL A 60 -13.50 6.15 3.89
C VAL A 60 -13.41 5.71 5.35
N ASP A 61 -12.75 4.58 5.56
CA ASP A 61 -12.51 4.02 6.89
C ASP A 61 -11.21 4.62 7.44
N VAL A 62 -11.32 5.27 8.60
CA VAL A 62 -10.27 6.04 9.24
C VAL A 62 -10.03 5.47 10.63
N ILE A 63 -8.77 5.33 11.02
CA ILE A 63 -8.39 4.83 12.33
C ILE A 63 -8.16 6.02 13.26
N ASP A 64 -8.88 6.06 14.39
CA ASP A 64 -8.54 6.88 15.54
C ASP A 64 -7.37 6.19 16.26
N VAL A 65 -6.15 6.71 16.05
CA VAL A 65 -4.89 6.07 16.45
C VAL A 65 -4.81 5.93 17.97
N GLU A 66 -5.33 6.89 18.72
CA GLU A 66 -5.26 6.87 20.19
C GLU A 66 -6.17 5.80 20.78
N LEU A 67 -7.32 5.56 20.15
CA LEU A 67 -8.32 4.59 20.60
C LEU A 67 -8.14 3.21 19.97
N GLN A 68 -7.35 3.10 18.89
CA GLN A 68 -7.25 1.91 18.04
C GLN A 68 -8.63 1.44 17.57
N THR A 69 -9.49 2.40 17.20
CA THR A 69 -10.85 2.15 16.69
C THR A 69 -11.04 2.73 15.30
N GLU A 70 -11.82 2.05 14.48
CA GLU A 70 -12.22 2.54 13.17
C GLU A 70 -13.47 3.43 13.28
N LEU A 71 -13.51 4.46 12.45
CA LEU A 71 -14.67 5.30 12.21
C LEU A 71 -14.74 5.66 10.72
N GLN A 72 -15.95 5.91 10.25
CA GLN A 72 -16.18 6.26 8.85
C GLN A 72 -16.48 7.76 8.73
N MET A 73 -15.90 8.40 7.71
CA MET A 73 -16.21 9.77 7.32
C MET A 73 -16.06 9.94 5.81
N SER A 74 -16.53 11.06 5.27
CA SER A 74 -16.26 11.42 3.87
C SER A 74 -14.79 11.78 3.67
N PHE A 75 -14.26 11.56 2.47
CA PHE A 75 -12.88 11.95 2.15
C PHE A 75 -12.68 13.46 2.28
N GLY A 76 -13.70 14.28 1.96
CA GLY A 76 -13.66 15.72 2.15
C GLY A 76 -13.50 16.13 3.61
N GLU A 77 -14.21 15.48 4.53
CA GLU A 77 -14.01 15.67 5.99
C GLU A 77 -12.60 15.28 6.42
N PHE A 78 -12.10 14.14 5.94
CA PHE A 78 -10.73 13.71 6.23
C PHE A 78 -9.68 14.69 5.67
N ALA A 79 -9.87 15.20 4.45
CA ALA A 79 -8.98 16.18 3.83
C ALA A 79 -8.98 17.52 4.59
N ASN A 80 -10.15 17.96 5.07
CA ASN A 80 -10.28 19.12 5.95
C ASN A 80 -9.51 18.90 7.25
N TYR A 81 -9.74 17.77 7.93
CA TYR A 81 -9.00 17.38 9.13
C TYR A 81 -7.48 17.38 8.89
N PHE A 82 -7.01 16.75 7.81
CA PHE A 82 -5.58 16.57 7.57
C PHE A 82 -4.86 17.89 7.31
N THR A 83 -5.53 18.82 6.63
CA THR A 83 -4.99 20.13 6.29
C THR A 83 -5.16 21.18 7.39
N ASP A 84 -5.89 20.87 8.46
CA ASP A 84 -6.01 21.74 9.64
C ASP A 84 -4.68 21.80 10.41
N ALA A 85 -4.34 23.00 10.89
CA ALA A 85 -3.17 23.23 11.72
C ALA A 85 -3.39 22.79 13.18
N ASP A 86 -4.64 22.76 13.65
CA ASP A 86 -5.04 22.46 15.04
C ASP A 86 -5.87 21.17 15.10
N ARG A 87 -5.27 20.06 14.65
CA ARG A 87 -5.88 18.72 14.66
C ARG A 87 -6.18 18.26 16.09
N LYS A 88 -7.46 18.00 16.39
CA LYS A 88 -7.94 17.56 17.71
C LYS A 88 -7.83 16.06 17.97
N LYS A 89 -7.68 15.27 16.90
CA LYS A 89 -7.55 13.82 16.95
C LYS A 89 -6.35 13.39 16.14
N LEU A 90 -5.78 12.23 16.44
CA LEU A 90 -4.78 11.60 15.59
C LEU A 90 -5.45 10.53 14.73
N LEU A 91 -5.72 10.86 13.48
CA LEU A 91 -6.39 9.99 12.53
C LEU A 91 -5.43 9.47 11.47
N ASN A 92 -5.61 8.22 11.08
CA ASN A 92 -4.79 7.56 10.07
C ASN A 92 -5.68 6.89 9.01
N LEU A 93 -5.39 7.13 7.73
CA LEU A 93 -6.10 6.53 6.61
C LEU A 93 -5.15 5.56 5.90
N ILE A 94 -5.34 4.26 6.11
CA ILE A 94 -4.48 3.23 5.52
C ILE A 94 -5.20 2.31 4.52
N SER A 95 -6.54 2.33 4.51
CA SER A 95 -7.38 1.37 3.78
C SER A 95 -8.02 1.95 2.52
N LEU A 96 -7.60 3.13 2.05
CA LEU A 96 -8.17 3.76 0.85
C LEU A 96 -7.71 3.03 -0.43
N GLU A 97 -8.54 2.12 -0.90
CA GLU A 97 -8.33 1.40 -2.17
C GLU A 97 -8.73 2.26 -3.37
N VAL A 98 -7.86 2.33 -4.37
CA VAL A 98 -8.00 3.29 -5.48
C VAL A 98 -7.91 2.65 -6.86
N SER A 99 -7.85 1.33 -7.00
CA SER A 99 -7.65 0.66 -8.30
C SER A 99 -8.70 1.06 -9.34
N ASN A 100 -9.96 1.19 -8.92
CA ASN A 100 -11.09 1.51 -9.79
C ASN A 100 -11.47 3.01 -9.77
N THR A 101 -10.54 3.89 -9.39
CA THR A 101 -10.76 5.34 -9.36
C THR A 101 -9.92 6.06 -10.42
N LYS A 102 -10.19 7.36 -10.64
CA LYS A 102 -9.34 8.20 -11.48
C LYS A 102 -7.91 8.29 -10.93
N LEU A 103 -7.75 8.24 -9.60
CA LEU A 103 -6.43 8.24 -8.95
C LEU A 103 -5.64 6.97 -9.29
N GLY A 104 -6.31 5.82 -9.32
CA GLY A 104 -5.72 4.55 -9.73
C GLY A 104 -5.13 4.57 -11.14
N GLY A 105 -5.67 5.41 -12.03
CA GLY A 105 -5.12 5.62 -13.38
C GLY A 105 -3.77 6.35 -13.40
N LEU A 106 -3.47 7.16 -12.37
CA LEU A 106 -2.19 7.85 -12.24
C LEU A 106 -1.09 6.93 -11.71
N VAL A 107 -1.47 5.86 -11.00
CA VAL A 107 -0.54 4.94 -10.33
C VAL A 107 -0.37 3.65 -11.11
N GLU A 108 0.88 3.26 -11.34
CA GLU A 108 1.26 1.95 -11.87
C GLU A 108 2.26 1.30 -10.89
N ALA A 109 1.84 0.22 -10.22
CA ALA A 109 2.67 -0.53 -9.26
C ALA A 109 3.99 -1.01 -9.89
N PRO A 110 5.07 -1.34 -9.16
CA PRO A 110 6.32 -1.83 -9.76
C PRO A 110 6.12 -3.04 -10.68
N TYR A 111 6.92 -3.15 -11.74
CA TYR A 111 6.77 -4.19 -12.76
C TYR A 111 6.79 -5.60 -12.18
N VAL A 112 7.71 -5.89 -11.25
CA VAL A 112 7.78 -7.19 -10.57
C VAL A 112 6.52 -7.51 -9.79
N ALA A 113 5.92 -6.53 -9.10
CA ALA A 113 4.68 -6.73 -8.36
C ALA A 113 3.54 -7.08 -9.32
N ARG A 114 3.41 -6.36 -10.44
CA ARG A 114 2.38 -6.65 -11.46
C ARG A 114 2.53 -8.06 -12.05
N LYS A 115 3.76 -8.53 -12.20
CA LYS A 115 4.09 -9.85 -12.77
C LYS A 115 3.95 -11.00 -11.78
N LEU A 116 4.10 -10.76 -10.48
CA LEU A 116 3.89 -11.77 -9.45
C LEU A 116 2.43 -11.81 -8.95
N ASP A 117 1.65 -10.76 -9.18
CA ASP A 117 0.25 -10.66 -8.76
C ASP A 117 -0.62 -11.78 -9.37
N PHE A 118 -1.14 -12.65 -8.50
CA PHE A 118 -2.01 -13.75 -8.90
C PHE A 118 -3.32 -13.27 -9.53
N LEU A 119 -3.87 -12.15 -9.07
CA LEU A 119 -5.08 -11.59 -9.63
C LEU A 119 -4.86 -11.11 -11.07
N ASN A 120 -3.65 -10.67 -11.43
CA ASN A 120 -3.34 -10.27 -12.81
C ASN A 120 -3.07 -11.46 -13.73
N ASN A 121 -2.50 -12.53 -13.21
CA ASN A 121 -2.08 -13.67 -14.02
C ASN A 121 -3.12 -14.78 -14.15
N TYR A 122 -3.96 -14.96 -13.11
CA TYR A 122 -4.77 -16.17 -12.96
C TYR A 122 -6.25 -15.89 -12.65
N TRP A 123 -6.64 -14.64 -12.39
CA TRP A 123 -8.05 -14.35 -12.15
C TRP A 123 -8.87 -14.55 -13.43
N PRO A 124 -9.85 -15.47 -13.45
CA PRO A 124 -10.66 -15.73 -14.63
C PRO A 124 -11.59 -14.56 -14.93
N GLU A 125 -11.55 -14.04 -16.17
CA GLU A 125 -12.44 -12.95 -16.61
C GLU A 125 -13.92 -13.36 -16.61
N SER A 126 -14.20 -14.66 -16.70
CA SER A 126 -15.56 -15.23 -16.78
C SER A 126 -15.91 -16.14 -15.61
N ALA A 127 -15.31 -15.97 -14.42
CA ALA A 127 -15.69 -16.78 -13.25
C ALA A 127 -17.15 -16.54 -12.87
N GLN A 128 -17.90 -17.63 -12.81
CA GLN A 128 -19.28 -17.66 -12.31
C GLN A 128 -19.36 -18.61 -11.12
N ILE A 129 -20.03 -18.16 -10.06
CA ILE A 129 -20.54 -19.00 -8.99
C ILE A 129 -22.06 -19.13 -9.15
N PRO A 130 -22.72 -20.09 -8.47
CA PRO A 130 -24.17 -20.24 -8.55
C PRO A 130 -24.97 -18.96 -8.30
N ASP A 131 -24.43 -18.02 -7.51
CA ASP A 131 -25.05 -16.74 -7.14
C ASP A 131 -24.67 -15.55 -8.06
N GLY A 132 -23.94 -15.79 -9.16
CA GLY A 132 -23.60 -14.77 -10.15
C GLY A 132 -22.11 -14.69 -10.51
N PRO A 133 -21.69 -13.67 -11.29
CA PRO A 133 -20.30 -13.47 -11.63
C PRO A 133 -19.47 -13.12 -10.39
N ILE A 134 -18.30 -13.73 -10.23
CA ILE A 134 -17.36 -13.32 -9.18
C ILE A 134 -16.57 -12.12 -9.69
N GLN A 135 -16.69 -10.99 -9.00
CA GLN A 135 -15.87 -9.82 -9.31
C GLN A 135 -14.43 -10.02 -8.85
N LYS A 136 -13.48 -9.59 -9.68
CA LYS A 136 -12.06 -9.53 -9.32
C LYS A 136 -11.89 -8.63 -8.09
N PRO A 137 -11.26 -9.11 -6.99
CA PRO A 137 -10.98 -8.29 -5.84
C PRO A 137 -10.14 -7.06 -6.23
N ALA A 138 -10.58 -5.88 -5.79
CA ALA A 138 -9.81 -4.66 -5.92
C ALA A 138 -8.97 -4.50 -4.65
N VAL A 139 -7.75 -5.02 -4.65
CA VAL A 139 -6.82 -5.00 -3.50
C VAL A 139 -5.37 -4.73 -3.93
N ALA A 140 -5.20 -4.00 -5.04
CA ALA A 140 -3.89 -3.86 -5.70
C ALA A 140 -3.23 -2.49 -5.49
N LYS A 141 -4.04 -1.43 -5.27
CA LYS A 141 -3.54 -0.06 -5.15
C LYS A 141 -4.21 0.62 -3.95
N TYR A 142 -3.41 0.96 -2.95
CA TYR A 142 -3.84 1.69 -1.77
C TYR A 142 -3.16 3.05 -1.70
N CYS A 143 -3.89 4.07 -1.27
CA CYS A 143 -3.40 5.41 -1.01
C CYS A 143 -3.43 5.68 0.49
N LEU A 144 -2.26 5.63 1.15
CA LEU A 144 -2.16 5.84 2.58
C LEU A 144 -1.89 7.32 2.88
N ILE A 145 -2.62 7.87 3.86
CA ILE A 145 -2.45 9.25 4.34
C ILE A 145 -2.41 9.23 5.87
N SER A 146 -1.21 9.46 6.41
CA SER A 146 -0.95 9.38 7.84
C SER A 146 -0.52 10.74 8.38
N ALA A 147 -1.13 11.18 9.48
CA ALA A 147 -0.65 12.34 10.20
C ALA A 147 0.68 12.01 10.89
N LYS A 148 1.44 13.05 11.25
CA LYS A 148 2.63 12.86 12.10
C LYS A 148 2.21 12.14 13.39
N ASP A 149 3.05 11.22 13.85
CA ASP A 149 2.88 10.41 15.05
C ASP A 149 1.79 9.31 14.95
N SER A 150 1.16 9.14 13.78
CA SER A 150 0.29 7.97 13.53
C SER A 150 1.05 6.65 13.67
N TYR A 151 0.40 5.67 14.29
CA TYR A 151 0.92 4.33 14.51
C TYR A 151 -0.14 3.29 14.16
N THR A 152 0.31 2.20 13.54
CA THR A 152 -0.49 0.99 13.31
C THR A 152 0.22 -0.14 14.01
N ASP A 153 -0.48 -0.86 14.87
CA ASP A 153 0.13 -1.93 15.65
C ASP A 153 0.67 -3.08 14.78
N PHE A 154 1.55 -3.89 15.35
CA PHE A 154 2.16 -5.01 14.64
C PHE A 154 1.10 -5.96 14.09
N HIS A 155 1.20 -6.26 12.80
CA HIS A 155 0.27 -7.16 12.11
C HIS A 155 0.97 -7.91 10.98
N ILE A 156 0.28 -8.91 10.46
CA ILE A 156 0.62 -9.58 9.21
C ILE A 156 -0.43 -9.15 8.20
N ASP A 157 0.00 -8.74 7.01
CA ASP A 157 -0.93 -8.35 5.94
C ASP A 157 -1.93 -9.47 5.63
N PHE A 158 -3.17 -9.05 5.33
CA PHE A 158 -4.27 -9.98 5.11
C PHE A 158 -3.91 -11.04 4.06
N GLY A 159 -4.23 -12.30 4.36
CA GLY A 159 -3.92 -13.44 3.50
C GLY A 159 -2.43 -13.79 3.39
N GLY A 160 -1.56 -13.21 4.22
CA GLY A 160 -0.10 -13.40 4.11
C GLY A 160 0.46 -12.83 2.81
N THR A 161 -0.16 -11.77 2.32
CA THR A 161 0.22 -11.12 1.06
C THR A 161 1.57 -10.44 1.18
N SER A 162 2.29 -10.36 0.05
CA SER A 162 3.43 -9.46 -0.07
C SER A 162 2.95 -8.08 -0.49
N VAL A 163 3.58 -7.05 0.04
CA VAL A 163 3.22 -5.65 -0.23
C VAL A 163 4.38 -4.87 -0.82
N TRP A 164 4.04 -3.80 -1.55
CA TRP A 164 5.00 -2.80 -2.01
C TRP A 164 4.57 -1.45 -1.46
N TYR A 165 5.54 -0.64 -1.01
CA TYR A 165 5.30 0.71 -0.52
C TYR A 165 6.14 1.71 -1.31
N HIS A 166 5.54 2.88 -1.54
CA HIS A 166 6.25 4.04 -2.07
C HIS A 166 5.87 5.27 -1.24
N ILE A 167 6.88 5.97 -0.72
CA ILE A 167 6.69 7.21 0.05
C ILE A 167 6.73 8.38 -0.94
N LEU A 168 5.58 9.02 -1.16
CA LEU A 168 5.49 10.16 -2.07
C LEU A 168 6.09 11.44 -1.46
N TRP A 169 5.88 11.64 -0.16
CA TRP A 169 6.40 12.76 0.63
C TRP A 169 6.65 12.34 2.08
N ASN A 170 7.57 13.04 2.75
CA ASN A 170 7.98 12.81 4.14
C ASN A 170 8.59 11.41 4.38
N ILE A 171 8.33 10.81 5.55
CA ILE A 171 9.01 9.62 6.07
C ILE A 171 7.98 8.70 6.73
N LYS A 172 8.13 7.39 6.51
CA LYS A 172 7.49 6.30 7.26
C LYS A 172 8.60 5.47 7.91
N ILE A 173 8.41 5.07 9.17
CA ILE A 173 9.28 4.13 9.86
C ILE A 173 8.53 2.81 9.95
N GLU A 174 9.17 1.71 9.56
CA GLU A 174 8.56 0.38 9.50
C GLU A 174 9.48 -0.64 10.19
N ALA A 175 8.92 -1.40 11.14
CA ALA A 175 9.61 -2.42 11.88
C ALA A 175 9.22 -3.80 11.34
N PHE A 176 10.20 -4.59 10.91
CA PHE A 176 9.98 -5.93 10.38
C PHE A 176 10.31 -7.00 11.42
N THR A 177 9.33 -7.84 11.77
CA THR A 177 9.50 -8.98 12.68
C THR A 177 9.24 -10.27 11.91
N TYR A 178 10.13 -11.25 12.01
CA TYR A 178 9.97 -12.56 11.38
C TYR A 178 9.69 -13.61 12.45
N LEU A 179 8.64 -14.39 12.25
CA LEU A 179 8.45 -15.63 12.96
C LEU A 179 9.27 -16.69 12.22
N ILE A 180 10.50 -16.95 12.68
CA ILE A 180 11.28 -18.09 12.21
C ILE A 180 10.72 -19.32 12.90
N ASP A 181 9.90 -20.09 12.19
CA ASP A 181 9.55 -21.44 12.62
C ASP A 181 10.77 -22.36 12.40
N ASN A 182 11.48 -22.66 13.48
CA ASN A 182 12.64 -23.55 13.48
C ASN A 182 12.20 -25.02 13.45
N HIS A 183 11.35 -25.40 12.49
CA HIS A 183 11.15 -26.81 12.16
C HIS A 183 12.13 -27.22 11.06
N ARG A 184 13.41 -27.31 11.44
CA ARG A 184 14.33 -28.25 10.77
C ARG A 184 13.94 -29.65 11.21
N SER A 185 13.28 -30.40 10.34
CA SER A 185 13.28 -31.86 10.32
C SER A 185 14.20 -32.34 9.21
#